data_AF-A0A1G9FT22-F1
#
_entry.id   AF-A0A1G9FT22-F1
#
_cell.length_a   1.000
_cell.length_b   1.000
_cell.length_c   1.000
_cell.angle_alpha   90.00
_cell.angle_beta   90.00
_cell.angle_gamma   90.00
#
_symmetry.space_group_name_H-M   'P 1'
#
loop_
_entity.id
_entity.type
_entity.pdbx_description
1 polymer ?
#
loop_
_entity_poly.entity_id
_entity_poly.type
_entity_poly.pdbx_seq_one_letter_code
_entity_poly.pdbx_strand_id
1 'polypeptide(L)'
;MKKIFFALSFVLFSSSLLSSTILTETAHAGFLPYGRMYKAAKDDRAYTTQARDVRLQLQLHKTMLLEAPSDIINISSYVYLEHGFLVGEVDSENQSKALVSAAGKLAGLNGVSYYLPLKKTKNKPETSSALELKLKSMLEPDYPSSKLTIKVVQDVVVVLGVLTHEEEKKALDSLKNFAGVDKIINFIQAPSTREVKRGRPRPLRNLF
;
A
#
# COMPACT_ATOMS: atom_id res chain seq x y z
N MET A 1 9.35 -10.84 -73.02
CA MET A 1 10.00 -9.51 -72.91
C MET A 1 9.01 -8.55 -72.25
N LYS A 2 9.43 -7.84 -71.17
CA LYS A 2 9.01 -6.50 -70.67
C LYS A 2 7.57 -6.02 -71.05
N LYS A 3 6.68 -5.51 -70.19
CA LYS A 3 6.84 -4.72 -68.94
C LYS A 3 5.43 -4.18 -68.54
N ILE A 4 5.26 -3.81 -67.25
CA ILE A 4 4.47 -2.64 -66.72
C ILE A 4 2.94 -2.79 -66.70
N PHE A 5 2.26 -2.89 -65.54
CA PHE A 5 1.96 -1.94 -64.42
C PHE A 5 0.61 -1.23 -64.57
N PHE A 6 -0.08 -1.08 -63.42
CA PHE A 6 -1.29 -0.27 -63.14
C PHE A 6 -2.61 -0.76 -63.77
N ALA A 7 -3.79 -0.67 -63.16
CA ALA A 7 -4.32 -0.47 -61.80
C ALA A 7 -5.86 -0.47 -61.96
N LEU A 8 -6.58 -0.46 -60.83
CA LEU A 8 -8.02 -0.18 -60.68
C LEU A 8 -8.97 -1.33 -61.12
N SER A 9 -9.51 -2.11 -60.16
CA SER A 9 -10.62 -1.77 -59.26
C SER A 9 -11.98 -1.83 -59.94
N PHE A 10 -12.73 -2.92 -59.71
CA PHE A 10 -14.14 -2.99 -59.25
C PHE A 10 -14.66 -4.40 -59.55
N VAL A 11 -14.85 -5.27 -58.56
CA VAL A 11 -16.05 -5.38 -57.69
C VAL A 11 -16.69 -6.75 -57.95
N LEU A 12 -17.18 -7.35 -56.86
CA LEU A 12 -17.91 -8.62 -56.72
C LEU A 12 -17.04 -9.84 -56.38
N PHE A 13 -16.80 -10.03 -55.08
CA PHE A 13 -17.05 -11.34 -54.49
C PHE A 13 -17.44 -11.22 -53.01
N SER A 14 -18.73 -11.48 -52.78
CA SER A 14 -19.33 -12.03 -51.56
C SER A 14 -18.96 -11.41 -50.21
N SER A 15 -19.70 -10.35 -49.88
CA SER A 15 -20.00 -9.94 -48.52
C SER A 15 -20.78 -11.03 -47.76
N SER A 16 -20.10 -11.84 -46.95
CA SER A 16 -20.69 -12.54 -45.81
C SER A 16 -20.11 -11.96 -44.52
N LEU A 17 -20.44 -10.70 -44.23
CA LEU A 17 -20.25 -10.13 -42.91
C LEU A 17 -21.38 -10.65 -42.02
N LEU A 18 -21.12 -11.77 -41.34
CA LEU A 18 -21.79 -12.09 -40.08
C LEU A 18 -21.49 -10.92 -39.14
N SER A 19 -22.48 -10.06 -38.97
CA SER A 19 -22.51 -9.05 -37.93
C SER A 19 -22.70 -9.75 -36.59
N SER A 20 -21.63 -10.38 -36.07
CA SER A 20 -21.54 -10.72 -34.66
C SER A 20 -21.32 -9.42 -33.90
N THR A 21 -22.43 -8.88 -33.40
CA THR A 21 -22.43 -7.90 -32.31
C THR A 21 -21.73 -8.52 -31.12
N ILE A 22 -20.40 -8.33 -31.03
CA ILE A 22 -19.68 -8.49 -29.78
C ILE A 22 -20.17 -7.35 -28.90
N LEU A 23 -21.20 -7.64 -28.10
CA LEU A 23 -21.47 -6.89 -26.89
C LEU A 23 -20.22 -7.01 -26.03
N THR A 24 -19.31 -6.05 -26.17
CA THR A 24 -18.28 -5.82 -25.17
C THR A 24 -19.01 -5.38 -23.92
N GLU A 25 -19.34 -6.33 -23.05
CA GLU A 25 -19.61 -6.08 -21.65
C GLU A 25 -18.31 -5.56 -21.02
N THR A 26 -18.01 -4.29 -21.27
CA THR A 26 -17.13 -3.53 -20.41
C THR A 26 -17.82 -3.49 -19.06
N ALA A 27 -17.44 -4.40 -18.17
CA ALA A 27 -17.73 -4.32 -16.76
C ALA A 27 -17.17 -2.99 -16.26
N HIS A 28 -17.99 -1.94 -16.33
CA HIS A 28 -17.73 -0.67 -15.69
C HIS A 28 -17.92 -0.90 -14.19
N ALA A 29 -16.93 -1.53 -13.56
CA ALA A 29 -16.70 -1.37 -12.13
C ALA A 29 -16.33 0.10 -11.93
N GLY A 30 -17.33 0.98 -11.90
CA GLY A 30 -17.16 2.40 -11.68
C GLY A 30 -16.38 2.58 -10.39
N PHE A 31 -15.28 3.31 -10.47
CA PHE A 31 -14.51 3.71 -9.30
C PHE A 31 -15.44 4.45 -8.35
N LEU A 32 -15.91 3.79 -7.28
CA LEU A 32 -16.72 4.42 -6.25
C LEU A 32 -15.77 5.13 -5.27
N PRO A 33 -15.66 6.47 -5.31
CA PRO A 33 -14.66 7.19 -4.53
C PRO A 33 -14.94 7.18 -3.03
N TYR A 34 -16.13 6.72 -2.60
CA TYR A 34 -16.61 6.82 -1.21
C TYR A 34 -15.64 6.22 -0.19
N GLY A 35 -15.06 5.05 -0.47
CA GLY A 35 -14.09 4.43 0.44
C GLY A 35 -12.79 5.23 0.59
N ARG A 36 -12.31 5.82 -0.51
CA ARG A 36 -11.11 6.69 -0.50
C ARG A 36 -11.40 8.01 0.22
N MET A 37 -12.57 8.60 -0.03
CA MET A 37 -13.02 9.82 0.65
C MET A 37 -13.18 9.59 2.16
N TYR A 38 -13.78 8.47 2.55
CA TYR A 38 -13.92 8.09 3.96
C TYR A 38 -12.57 7.94 4.65
N LYS A 39 -11.63 7.21 4.03
CA LYS A 39 -10.26 7.04 4.57
C LYS A 39 -9.53 8.38 4.69
N ALA A 40 -9.59 9.22 3.66
CA ALA A 40 -8.98 10.55 3.68
C ALA A 40 -9.60 11.49 4.73
N ALA A 41 -10.90 11.33 5.01
CA ALA A 41 -11.60 12.11 6.02
C ALA A 41 -11.26 11.67 7.46
N LYS A 42 -11.02 10.37 7.67
CA LYS A 42 -10.64 9.75 8.95
C LYS A 42 -9.15 9.85 9.27
N ASP A 43 -8.33 10.17 8.29
CA ASP A 43 -6.90 10.43 8.46
C ASP A 43 -6.69 11.85 9.03
N ASP A 44 -5.87 11.94 10.07
CA ASP A 44 -5.58 13.20 10.76
C ASP A 44 -4.54 14.03 10.01
N ARG A 45 -3.83 13.44 9.05
CA ARG A 45 -2.82 14.12 8.24
C ARG A 45 -3.46 15.12 7.27
N ALA A 46 -2.73 16.18 6.96
CA ALA A 46 -3.10 17.12 5.91
C ALA A 46 -3.16 16.41 4.54
N TYR A 47 -4.10 16.83 3.69
CA TYR A 47 -4.30 16.20 2.37
C TYR A 47 -3.05 16.29 1.48
N THR A 48 -2.27 17.37 1.60
CA THR A 48 -1.01 17.56 0.87
C THR A 48 0.02 16.51 1.28
N THR A 49 0.12 16.23 2.57
CA THR A 49 1.01 15.20 3.13
C THR A 49 0.57 13.82 2.66
N GLN A 50 -0.73 13.50 2.74
CA GLN A 50 -1.26 12.23 2.22
C GLN A 50 -0.95 12.05 0.73
N ALA A 51 -1.16 13.08 -0.10
CA ALA A 51 -0.89 13.01 -1.53
C ALA A 51 0.61 12.83 -1.84
N ARG A 52 1.48 13.51 -1.08
CA ARG A 52 2.94 13.35 -1.21
C ARG A 52 3.38 11.95 -0.79
N ASP A 53 2.89 11.43 0.33
CA ASP A 53 3.18 10.08 0.83
C ASP A 53 2.76 9.02 -0.20
N VAL A 54 1.56 9.14 -0.78
CA VAL A 54 1.08 8.21 -1.83
C VAL A 54 1.98 8.25 -3.07
N ARG A 55 2.42 9.44 -3.49
CA ARG A 55 3.34 9.58 -4.63
C ARG A 55 4.69 8.91 -4.34
N LEU A 56 5.26 9.18 -3.16
CA LEU A 56 6.52 8.59 -2.73
C LEU A 56 6.39 7.07 -2.59
N GLN A 57 5.27 6.57 -2.08
CA GLN A 57 5.00 5.14 -1.98
C GLN A 57 4.96 4.46 -3.35
N LEU A 58 4.32 5.08 -4.35
CA LEU A 58 4.33 4.57 -5.73
C LEU A 58 5.74 4.56 -6.34
N GLN A 59 6.52 5.61 -6.09
CA GLN A 59 7.91 5.67 -6.56
C GLN A 59 8.79 4.61 -5.88
N LEU A 60 8.65 4.45 -4.57
CA LEU A 60 9.37 3.44 -3.79
C LEU A 60 8.98 2.04 -4.27
N HIS A 61 7.69 1.78 -4.46
CA HIS A 61 7.20 0.51 -5.01
C HIS A 61 7.82 0.26 -6.38
N LYS A 62 7.79 1.24 -7.29
CA LYS A 62 8.44 1.14 -8.61
C LYS A 62 9.94 0.82 -8.51
N THR A 63 10.67 1.46 -7.60
CA THR A 63 12.10 1.17 -7.39
C THR A 63 12.30 -0.28 -6.97
N MET A 64 11.47 -0.80 -6.06
CA MET A 64 11.54 -2.22 -5.67
C MET A 64 11.23 -3.15 -6.85
N LEU A 65 10.24 -2.82 -7.69
CA LEU A 65 9.92 -3.61 -8.89
C LEU A 65 11.13 -3.76 -9.81
N LEU A 66 11.92 -2.69 -9.96
CA LEU A 66 13.08 -2.67 -10.88
C LEU A 66 14.28 -3.44 -10.33
N GLU A 67 14.50 -3.40 -9.01
CA GLU A 67 15.65 -4.04 -8.37
C GLU A 67 15.43 -5.54 -8.10
N ALA A 68 14.22 -5.93 -7.65
CA ALA A 68 13.91 -7.32 -7.32
C ALA A 68 12.46 -7.68 -7.72
N PRO A 69 12.20 -8.00 -9.01
CA PRO A 69 10.87 -8.37 -9.49
C PRO A 69 10.28 -9.62 -8.83
N SER A 70 11.13 -10.56 -8.38
CA SER A 70 10.69 -11.81 -7.75
C SER A 70 10.00 -11.60 -6.39
N ASP A 71 10.30 -10.50 -5.69
CA ASP A 71 9.96 -10.34 -4.28
C ASP A 71 8.91 -9.28 -3.99
N ILE A 72 8.33 -8.72 -5.06
CA ILE A 72 7.20 -7.79 -5.01
C ILE A 72 6.02 -8.39 -4.23
N ILE A 73 5.83 -9.71 -4.35
CA ILE A 73 4.72 -10.41 -3.69
C ILE A 73 4.99 -10.58 -2.19
N ASN A 74 6.26 -10.69 -1.79
CA ASN A 74 6.66 -11.00 -0.41
C ASN A 74 6.96 -9.75 0.41
N ILE A 75 7.22 -8.62 -0.23
CA ILE A 75 7.64 -7.38 0.43
C ILE A 75 6.63 -6.27 0.16
N SER A 76 6.08 -5.74 1.25
CA SER A 76 5.19 -4.58 1.23
C SER A 76 5.95 -3.30 1.52
N SER A 77 5.65 -2.26 0.77
CA SER A 77 6.20 -0.91 0.94
C SER A 77 5.16 0.07 1.46
N TYR A 78 5.53 0.86 2.45
CA TYR A 78 4.70 1.94 3.01
C TYR A 78 5.51 3.23 3.09
N VAL A 79 4.80 4.36 3.04
CA VAL A 79 5.39 5.68 3.30
C VAL A 79 4.46 6.45 4.22
N TYR A 80 5.02 7.00 5.29
CA TYR A 80 4.32 7.87 6.23
C TYR A 80 5.22 9.06 6.55
N LEU A 81 4.71 10.29 6.38
CA LEU A 81 5.44 11.53 6.67
C LEU A 81 6.80 11.55 5.96
N GLU A 82 6.80 11.20 4.67
CA GLU A 82 8.00 11.13 3.83
C GLU A 82 9.07 10.13 4.30
N HIS A 83 8.76 9.25 5.26
CA HIS A 83 9.66 8.16 5.68
C HIS A 83 9.21 6.83 5.09
N GLY A 84 10.13 6.08 4.49
CA GLY A 84 9.86 4.81 3.84
C GLY A 84 9.96 3.62 4.79
N PHE A 85 9.04 2.66 4.66
CA PHE A 85 9.03 1.42 5.42
C PHE A 85 8.96 0.22 4.50
N LEU A 86 9.90 -0.71 4.69
CA LEU A 86 9.93 -2.00 3.97
C LEU A 86 9.66 -3.13 4.95
N VAL A 87 8.63 -3.93 4.69
CA VAL A 87 8.23 -5.03 5.57
C VAL A 87 7.93 -6.26 4.73
N GLY A 88 8.56 -7.37 5.05
CA GLY A 88 8.36 -8.62 4.33
C GLY A 88 9.49 -9.61 4.55
N GLU A 89 9.62 -10.57 3.63
CA GLU A 89 10.63 -11.60 3.71
C GLU A 89 11.52 -11.58 2.46
N VAL A 90 12.80 -11.87 2.66
CA VAL A 90 13.84 -11.87 1.60
C VAL A 90 14.54 -13.23 1.53
N ASP A 91 15.06 -13.58 0.37
CA ASP A 91 15.80 -14.84 0.19
C ASP A 91 17.26 -14.74 0.64
N SER A 92 17.85 -13.55 0.54
CA SER A 92 19.26 -13.30 0.85
C SER A 92 19.50 -11.97 1.56
N GLU A 93 20.54 -11.91 2.38
CA GLU A 93 20.93 -10.66 3.05
C GLU A 93 21.44 -9.62 2.04
N ASN A 94 22.12 -10.07 0.98
CA ASN A 94 22.57 -9.18 -0.11
C ASN A 94 21.39 -8.48 -0.78
N GLN A 95 20.28 -9.21 -0.95
CA GLN A 95 19.05 -8.67 -1.50
C GLN A 95 18.42 -7.62 -0.58
N SER A 96 18.37 -7.90 0.73
CA SER A 96 17.90 -6.92 1.73
C SER A 96 18.70 -5.62 1.64
N LYS A 97 20.03 -5.72 1.59
CA LYS A 97 20.93 -4.56 1.45
C LYS A 97 20.71 -3.81 0.14
N ALA A 98 20.54 -4.52 -0.98
CA ALA A 98 20.26 -3.91 -2.28
C ALA A 98 18.94 -3.12 -2.27
N LEU A 99 17.86 -3.71 -1.76
CA LEU A 99 16.56 -3.06 -1.65
C LEU A 99 16.59 -1.82 -0.75
N VAL A 100 17.22 -1.92 0.41
CA VAL A 100 17.36 -0.80 1.35
C VAL A 100 18.20 0.32 0.73
N SER A 101 19.29 -0.03 0.04
CA SER A 101 20.12 0.95 -0.66
C SER A 101 19.37 1.64 -1.79
N ALA A 102 18.60 0.90 -2.59
CA ALA A 102 17.81 1.45 -3.68
C ALA A 102 16.69 2.37 -3.16
N ALA A 103 15.98 1.96 -2.11
CA ALA A 103 14.97 2.79 -1.46
C ALA A 103 15.56 4.07 -0.87
N GLY A 104 16.74 3.99 -0.24
CA GLY A 104 17.44 5.13 0.35
C GLY A 104 17.93 6.17 -0.67
N LYS A 105 18.09 5.81 -1.94
CA LYS A 105 18.45 6.74 -3.02
C LYS A 105 17.26 7.55 -3.55
N LEU A 106 16.04 7.24 -3.12
CA LEU A 106 14.86 7.92 -3.63
C LEU A 106 14.81 9.37 -3.11
N ALA A 107 14.78 10.33 -4.03
CA ALA A 107 14.69 11.74 -3.69
C ALA A 107 13.36 12.06 -2.99
N GLY A 108 13.44 12.77 -1.87
CA GLY A 108 12.27 13.20 -1.10
C GLY A 108 11.83 12.25 0.01
N LEU A 109 12.58 11.16 0.27
CA LEU A 109 12.45 10.41 1.51
C LEU A 109 13.36 10.97 2.60
N ASN A 110 12.85 11.06 3.83
CA ASN A 110 13.61 11.45 5.01
C ASN A 110 14.44 10.29 5.59
N GLY A 111 14.15 9.06 5.16
CA GLY A 111 14.86 7.85 5.57
C GLY A 111 14.09 6.60 5.19
N VAL A 112 14.73 5.45 5.43
CA VAL A 112 14.12 4.14 5.22
C VAL A 112 14.35 3.26 6.44
N SER A 113 13.26 2.78 7.03
CA SER A 113 13.28 1.75 8.08
C SER A 113 12.78 0.44 7.50
N TYR A 114 13.34 -0.68 7.92
CA TYR A 114 12.97 -1.97 7.35
C TYR A 114 12.94 -3.09 8.37
N TYR A 115 12.07 -4.05 8.11
CA TYR A 115 12.08 -5.36 8.74
C TYR A 115 11.97 -6.43 7.66
N LEU A 116 13.12 -6.99 7.29
CA LEU A 116 13.28 -7.95 6.20
C LEU A 116 14.07 -9.18 6.69
N PRO A 117 13.47 -10.05 7.51
CA PRO A 117 14.08 -11.33 7.86
C PRO A 117 14.23 -12.25 6.64
N LEU A 118 15.20 -13.17 6.71
CA LEU A 118 15.38 -14.23 5.72
C LEU A 118 14.19 -15.20 5.78
N LYS A 119 13.70 -15.64 4.61
CA LYS A 119 12.65 -16.66 4.51
C LYS A 119 13.09 -17.92 5.25
N LYS A 120 12.31 -18.32 6.25
CA LYS A 120 12.56 -19.58 6.96
C LYS A 120 12.00 -20.72 6.11
N THR A 121 12.81 -21.72 5.80
CA THR A 121 12.40 -22.93 5.05
C THR A 121 11.37 -23.80 5.80
N LYS A 122 10.96 -23.41 7.01
CA LYS A 122 10.01 -24.19 7.80
C LYS A 122 8.59 -23.85 7.38
N ASN A 123 7.88 -24.88 6.94
CA ASN A 123 6.42 -25.00 6.87
C ASN A 123 5.75 -24.55 8.18
N LYS A 124 5.63 -23.24 8.41
CA LYS A 124 4.64 -22.72 9.35
C LYS A 124 3.40 -22.36 8.53
N PRO A 125 2.25 -22.94 8.86
CA PRO A 125 1.05 -22.76 8.07
C PRO A 125 0.56 -21.31 8.18
N GLU A 126 -0.41 -21.01 7.34
CA GLU A 126 -1.24 -19.81 7.09
C GLU A 126 -1.74 -19.00 8.32
N THR A 127 -1.27 -19.33 9.52
CA THR A 127 -1.50 -18.64 10.79
C THR A 127 -1.14 -17.16 10.76
N SER A 128 -0.14 -16.71 9.99
CA SER A 128 0.26 -15.29 9.99
C SER A 128 -0.85 -14.39 9.43
N SER A 129 -1.52 -14.80 8.36
CA SER A 129 -2.64 -14.07 7.76
C SER A 129 -3.86 -14.02 8.67
N ALA A 130 -4.17 -15.14 9.35
CA ALA A 130 -5.27 -15.20 10.30
C ALA A 130 -5.01 -14.34 11.55
N LEU A 131 -3.77 -14.34 12.05
CA LEU A 131 -3.33 -13.47 13.14
C LEU A 131 -3.36 -12.00 12.72
N GLU A 132 -2.89 -11.66 11.50
CA GLU A 132 -2.97 -10.30 10.97
C GLU A 132 -4.42 -9.81 10.90
N LEU A 133 -5.34 -10.65 10.40
CA LEU A 133 -6.76 -10.30 10.31
C LEU A 133 -7.39 -10.12 11.70
N LYS A 134 -7.07 -11.01 12.65
CA LYS A 134 -7.58 -10.92 14.02
C LYS A 134 -7.08 -9.67 14.73
N LEU A 135 -5.78 -9.36 14.63
CA LEU A 135 -5.20 -8.14 15.19
C LEU A 135 -5.80 -6.88 14.55
N LYS A 136 -6.00 -6.88 13.22
CA LYS A 136 -6.67 -5.77 12.52
C LYS A 136 -8.10 -5.59 13.00
N SER A 137 -8.88 -6.66 13.07
CA SER A 137 -10.29 -6.59 13.49
C SER A 137 -10.46 -6.07 14.92
N MET A 138 -9.53 -6.39 15.81
CA MET A 138 -9.50 -5.89 17.18
C MET A 138 -9.22 -4.38 17.26
N LEU A 139 -8.32 -3.88 16.41
CA LEU A 139 -7.87 -2.49 16.45
C LEU A 139 -8.68 -1.55 15.56
N GLU A 140 -9.38 -2.07 14.55
CA GLU A 140 -10.20 -1.28 13.62
C GLU A 140 -11.26 -0.35 14.24
N PRO A 141 -11.95 -0.68 15.36
CA PRO A 141 -12.90 0.27 15.98
C PRO A 141 -12.22 1.53 16.50
N ASP A 142 -11.04 1.41 17.11
CA ASP A 142 -10.31 2.53 17.72
C ASP A 142 -9.32 3.18 16.75
N TYR A 143 -8.69 2.37 15.90
CA TYR A 143 -7.62 2.71 14.97
C TYR A 143 -7.95 2.19 13.56
N PRO A 144 -8.61 2.99 12.72
CA PRO A 144 -8.94 2.57 11.37
C PRO A 144 -7.67 2.33 10.53
N SER A 145 -7.78 1.51 9.50
CA SER A 145 -6.67 1.19 8.57
C SER A 145 -6.02 2.40 7.88
N SER A 146 -6.66 3.57 7.91
CA SER A 146 -6.08 4.83 7.45
C SER A 146 -5.02 5.40 8.37
N LYS A 147 -5.07 5.08 9.68
CA LYS A 147 -4.13 5.56 10.70
C LYS A 147 -3.09 4.51 11.06
N LEU A 148 -3.53 3.25 11.20
CA LEU A 148 -2.70 2.15 11.68
C LEU A 148 -2.76 0.98 10.69
N THR A 149 -1.59 0.45 10.33
CA THR A 149 -1.42 -0.75 9.52
C THR A 149 -0.61 -1.76 10.30
N ILE A 150 -1.09 -2.99 10.34
CA ILE A 150 -0.44 -4.10 11.02
C ILE A 150 -0.02 -5.12 9.97
N LYS A 151 1.21 -5.59 10.09
CA LYS A 151 1.76 -6.68 9.28
C LYS A 151 2.39 -7.72 10.17
N VAL A 152 2.15 -9.00 9.85
CA VAL A 152 2.76 -10.12 10.58
C VAL A 152 3.75 -10.80 9.67
N VAL A 153 5.02 -10.85 10.09
CA VAL A 153 6.10 -11.49 9.34
C VAL A 153 6.79 -12.48 10.27
N GLN A 154 6.70 -13.78 9.96
CA GLN A 154 7.28 -14.86 10.78
C GLN A 154 6.96 -14.77 12.29
N ASP A 155 5.69 -14.60 12.65
CA ASP A 155 5.19 -14.45 14.03
C ASP A 155 5.63 -13.15 14.74
N VAL A 156 6.27 -12.23 14.02
CA VAL A 156 6.60 -10.88 14.50
C VAL A 156 5.59 -9.88 13.96
N VAL A 157 5.00 -9.09 14.84
CA VAL A 157 4.02 -8.06 14.50
C VAL A 157 4.76 -6.76 14.25
N VAL A 158 4.69 -6.27 13.02
CA VAL A 158 5.18 -4.95 12.62
C VAL A 158 4.00 -3.99 12.57
N VAL A 159 4.08 -2.95 13.38
CA VAL A 159 3.05 -1.92 13.51
C VAL A 159 3.54 -0.66 12.82
N LEU A 160 2.78 -0.17 11.85
CA LEU A 160 3.11 1.02 11.07
C LEU A 160 1.95 1.99 11.09
N GLY A 161 2.21 3.29 11.03
CA GLY A 161 1.15 4.27 10.94
C GLY A 161 1.57 5.62 11.46
N VAL A 162 0.58 6.50 11.57
CA VAL A 162 0.76 7.85 12.13
C VAL A 162 -0.20 8.00 13.30
N LEU A 163 0.35 8.07 14.51
CA LEU A 163 -0.40 8.20 15.76
C LEU A 163 0.29 9.21 16.67
N THR A 164 -0.49 9.82 17.56
CA THR A 164 0.06 10.62 18.66
C THR A 164 0.72 9.70 19.71
N HIS A 165 1.59 10.26 20.55
CA HIS A 165 2.27 9.47 21.59
C HIS A 165 1.32 8.79 22.59
N GLU A 166 0.15 9.37 22.84
CA GLU A 166 -0.85 8.76 23.73
C GLU A 166 -1.56 7.58 23.07
N GLU A 167 -1.94 7.74 21.80
CA GLU A 167 -2.54 6.69 20.98
C GLU A 167 -1.56 5.53 20.74
N GLU A 168 -0.30 5.85 20.48
CA GLU A 168 0.77 4.86 20.30
C GLU A 168 0.89 3.95 21.52
N LYS A 169 0.98 4.52 22.74
CA LYS A 169 1.07 3.74 23.98
C LYS A 169 -0.14 2.82 24.15
N LYS A 170 -1.35 3.35 23.97
CA LYS A 170 -2.60 2.58 24.06
C LYS A 170 -2.62 1.43 23.04
N ALA A 171 -2.27 1.69 21.79
CA ALA A 171 -2.23 0.67 20.74
C ALA A 171 -1.20 -0.42 21.05
N LEU A 172 -0.01 -0.06 21.52
CA LEU A 172 1.03 -1.01 21.89
C LEU A 172 0.63 -1.86 23.11
N ASP A 173 -0.03 -1.27 24.10
CA ASP A 173 -0.48 -2.01 25.28
C ASP A 173 -1.62 -2.98 24.94
N SER A 174 -2.55 -2.59 24.05
CA SER A 174 -3.55 -3.51 23.49
C SER A 174 -2.92 -4.69 22.75
N LEU A 175 -1.81 -4.46 22.02
CA LEU A 175 -1.11 -5.51 21.28
C LEU A 175 -0.31 -6.46 22.18
N LYS A 176 0.32 -5.96 23.24
CA LYS A 176 1.07 -6.79 24.20
C LYS A 176 0.19 -7.78 24.96
N ASN A 177 -1.06 -7.40 25.22
CA ASN A 177 -2.02 -8.24 25.92
C ASN A 177 -2.57 -9.39 25.05
N PHE A 178 -2.22 -9.42 23.76
CA PHE A 178 -2.72 -10.43 22.83
C PHE A 178 -1.86 -11.70 22.86
N ALA A 179 -2.49 -12.83 23.20
CA ALA A 179 -1.83 -14.13 23.19
C ALA A 179 -1.41 -14.52 21.77
N GLY A 180 -0.12 -14.82 21.57
CA GLY A 180 0.45 -15.27 20.29
C GLY A 180 1.33 -14.25 19.56
N VAL A 181 1.67 -13.12 20.19
CA VAL A 181 2.65 -12.16 19.66
C VAL A 181 4.00 -12.40 20.33
N ASP A 182 4.97 -12.96 19.61
CA ASP A 182 6.32 -13.20 20.15
C ASP A 182 7.13 -11.91 20.26
N LYS A 183 6.99 -11.02 19.27
CA LYS A 183 7.73 -9.76 19.18
C LYS A 183 6.92 -8.70 18.46
N ILE A 184 7.02 -7.46 18.94
CA ILE A 184 6.41 -6.27 18.32
C ILE A 184 7.52 -5.35 17.84
N ILE A 185 7.44 -4.94 16.58
CA ILE A 185 8.30 -3.92 15.98
C ILE A 185 7.46 -2.69 15.74
N ASN A 186 7.86 -1.59 16.38
CA ASN A 186 7.17 -0.33 16.30
C ASN A 186 7.81 0.57 15.23
N PHE A 187 7.02 0.88 14.19
CA PHE A 187 7.33 1.85 13.14
C PHE A 187 6.27 2.96 13.07
N ILE A 188 5.58 3.22 14.17
CA ILE A 188 4.64 4.34 14.28
C ILE A 188 5.43 5.66 14.24
N GLN A 189 4.92 6.62 13.48
CA GLN A 189 5.46 7.96 13.40
C GLN A 189 4.52 8.93 14.11
N ALA A 190 5.10 9.91 14.82
CA ALA A 190 4.34 10.99 15.43
C ALA A 190 4.23 12.17 14.44
N PRO A 191 3.01 12.67 14.16
CA PRO A 191 2.85 13.79 13.25
C PRO A 191 3.36 15.10 13.87
N SER A 192 4.08 15.90 13.09
CA SER A 192 4.43 17.26 13.51
C SER A 192 3.23 18.20 13.34
N THR A 193 3.23 19.34 14.06
CA THR A 193 2.11 20.31 14.03
C THR A 193 1.76 20.83 12.62
N ARG A 194 2.70 20.78 11.67
CA ARG A 194 2.48 21.21 10.27
C ARG A 194 1.77 20.15 9.41
N GLU A 195 1.89 18.89 9.79
CA GLU A 195 1.38 17.75 9.03
C GLU A 195 -0.02 17.34 9.46
N VAL A 196 -0.50 17.87 10.59
CA VAL A 196 -1.86 17.63 11.09
C VAL A 196 -2.86 18.55 10.38
N LYS A 197 -4.03 17.99 10.04
CA LYS A 197 -5.15 18.74 9.48
C LYS A 197 -5.57 19.83 10.46
N ARG A 198 -5.61 21.08 10.00
CA ARG A 198 -6.11 22.20 10.81
C ARG A 198 -7.53 21.90 11.25
N GLY A 199 -7.77 21.89 12.57
CA GLY A 199 -9.11 21.79 13.13
C GLY A 199 -9.94 22.95 12.61
N ARG A 200 -10.88 22.68 11.70
CA ARG A 200 -11.90 23.66 11.38
C ARG A 200 -12.85 23.72 12.58
N PRO A 201 -13.15 24.90 13.14
CA PRO A 201 -14.23 25.00 14.11
C PRO A 201 -15.48 24.44 13.43
N ARG A 202 -16.06 23.41 14.03
CA ARG A 202 -17.33 22.87 13.53
C ARG A 202 -18.34 24.01 13.69
N PRO A 203 -19.11 24.38 12.65
CA PRO A 203 -20.22 25.31 12.86
C PRO A 203 -21.09 24.70 13.96
N LEU A 204 -21.39 25.50 14.99
CA LEU A 204 -22.24 25.09 16.09
C LEU A 204 -23.58 24.67 15.49
N ARG A 205 -23.81 23.36 15.36
CA ARG A 205 -25.05 22.78 14.82
C ARG A 205 -26.15 22.76 15.89
N ASN A 206 -26.10 23.72 16.82
CA ASN A 206 -27.06 23.91 17.91
C ASN A 206 -27.44 25.39 17.95
N LEU A 207 -28.16 25.82 16.93
CA LEU A 207 -29.07 26.96 16.98
C LEU A 207 -30.32 26.43 16.30
N PHE A 208 -31.22 25.82 17.10
CA PHE A 208 -32.65 25.55 16.92
C PHE A 208 -33.02 24.39 17.85
#